data_AF-A0A7S2J9L9-F1
#
_entry.id   AF-A0A7S2J9L9-F1
#
_cell.length_a   1.000
_cell.length_b   1.000
_cell.length_c   1.000
_cell.angle_alpha   90.00
_cell.angle_beta   90.00
_cell.angle_gamma   90.00
#
_symmetry.space_group_name_H-M   'P 1'
#
loop_
_entity.id
_entity.type
_entity.pdbx_description
1 polymer ?
#
loop_
_entity_poly.entity_id
_entity_poly.type
_entity_poly.pdbx_seq_one_letter_code
_entity_poly.pdbx_strand_id
1 'polypeptide(L)'
;DANGRIVWKMEHLSCFVPGMIALALLTLPSEDIAPHRRLWQSMAEGLTASCVEMWTSTRTGLAPEHVHVSSMPPHEQTEVPAAGRHSLLRPETAESLYYMFRLTGDNRYRKWGMQISRAIQIHGRTDAGFSSVVDVGGVPTQKDDTMHSFVLAETFKYLYLLFSSPGLVDLDTYVFNTEGHPLRKVPRDTAGTSEEKEI
;
A
#
# COMPACT_ATOMS: atom_id res chain seq x y z
N ASP A 1 6.26 -1.66 23.28
CA ASP A 1 7.03 -0.52 23.81
C ASP A 1 8.46 -1.00 24.10
N ALA A 2 9.33 -0.17 24.67
CA ALA A 2 10.70 -0.57 25.01
C ALA A 2 10.79 -1.71 26.06
N ASN A 3 9.65 -2.08 26.66
CA ASN A 3 9.55 -3.11 27.69
C ASN A 3 8.90 -4.41 27.17
N GLY A 4 8.75 -4.56 25.84
CA GLY A 4 8.15 -5.75 25.22
C GLY A 4 6.63 -5.84 25.36
N ARG A 5 5.95 -4.78 25.82
CA ARG A 5 4.48 -4.74 25.86
C ARG A 5 3.93 -4.45 24.47
N ILE A 6 2.90 -5.17 24.07
CA ILE A 6 2.21 -4.92 22.80
C ILE A 6 1.59 -3.53 22.85
N VAL A 7 1.89 -2.74 21.81
CA VAL A 7 1.21 -1.47 21.54
C VAL A 7 0.38 -1.71 20.31
N TRP A 8 -0.93 -1.57 20.45
CA TRP A 8 -1.89 -1.78 19.35
C TRP A 8 -1.94 -0.56 18.44
N LYS A 9 -0.79 -0.24 17.85
CA LYS A 9 -0.57 0.86 16.92
C LYS A 9 -0.33 0.26 15.54
N MET A 10 -1.05 0.78 14.55
CA MET A 10 -0.82 0.48 13.14
C MET A 10 -0.45 1.77 12.43
N GLU A 11 0.76 1.81 11.86
CA GLU A 11 1.21 2.91 11.02
C GLU A 11 0.67 2.74 9.61
N HIS A 12 0.41 3.84 8.89
CA HIS A 12 0.05 3.77 7.47
C HIS A 12 1.15 3.09 6.66
N LEU A 13 2.42 3.23 7.09
CA LEU A 13 3.54 2.46 6.54
C LEU A 13 3.27 0.96 6.50
N SER A 14 2.59 0.39 7.49
CA SER A 14 2.27 -1.05 7.53
C SER A 14 1.33 -1.49 6.40
N CYS A 15 0.68 -0.54 5.71
CA CYS A 15 -0.20 -0.83 4.58
C CYS A 15 0.51 -1.27 3.31
N PHE A 16 1.84 -1.43 3.30
CA PHE A 16 2.56 -2.08 2.20
C PHE A 16 2.43 -3.61 2.26
N VAL A 17 2.21 -4.16 3.46
CA VAL A 17 2.19 -5.61 3.74
C VAL A 17 1.15 -6.38 2.90
N PRO A 18 -0.11 -5.92 2.72
CA PRO A 18 -1.05 -6.60 1.84
C PRO A 18 -0.53 -6.74 0.41
N GLY A 19 0.06 -5.69 -0.14
CA GLY A 19 0.68 -5.69 -1.47
C GLY A 19 1.87 -6.63 -1.57
N MET A 20 2.71 -6.67 -0.53
CA MET A 20 3.81 -7.63 -0.43
C MET A 20 3.31 -9.09 -0.46
N ILE A 21 2.26 -9.41 0.31
CA ILE A 21 1.67 -10.76 0.32
C ILE A 21 1.05 -11.08 -1.04
N ALA A 22 0.35 -10.12 -1.65
CA ALA A 22 -0.26 -10.29 -2.97
C ALA A 22 0.79 -10.53 -4.06
N LEU A 23 1.91 -9.80 -4.00
CA LEU A 23 3.06 -10.01 -4.88
C LEU A 23 3.64 -11.40 -4.70
N ALA A 24 3.82 -11.87 -3.47
CA ALA A 24 4.28 -13.24 -3.20
C ALA A 24 3.35 -14.29 -3.81
N LEU A 25 2.02 -14.10 -3.72
CA LEU A 25 1.02 -15.00 -4.31
C LEU A 25 1.00 -15.00 -5.84
N LEU A 26 1.51 -13.93 -6.47
CA LEU A 26 1.67 -13.77 -7.91
C LEU A 26 2.97 -14.38 -8.42
N THR A 27 4.08 -14.23 -7.68
CA THR A 27 5.43 -14.47 -8.23
C THR A 27 6.16 -15.69 -7.67
N LEU A 28 5.75 -16.23 -6.52
CA LEU A 28 6.40 -17.42 -5.96
C LEU A 28 5.92 -18.70 -6.64
N PRO A 29 6.77 -19.75 -6.71
CA PRO A 29 6.39 -21.05 -7.24
C PRO A 29 5.14 -21.59 -6.55
N SER A 30 4.23 -22.17 -7.33
CA SER A 30 2.91 -22.57 -6.82
C SER A 30 3.00 -23.66 -5.76
N GLU A 31 3.99 -24.54 -5.86
CA GLU A 31 4.32 -25.59 -4.90
C GLU A 31 4.69 -25.03 -3.51
N ASP A 32 5.43 -23.91 -3.46
CA ASP A 32 5.88 -23.31 -2.21
C ASP A 32 4.73 -22.64 -1.45
N ILE A 33 3.75 -22.11 -2.20
CA ILE A 33 2.62 -21.36 -1.63
C ILE A 33 1.33 -22.17 -1.54
N ALA A 34 1.20 -23.32 -2.21
CA ALA A 34 -0.03 -24.11 -2.22
C ALA A 34 -0.61 -24.41 -0.83
N PRO A 35 0.19 -24.77 0.20
CA PRO A 35 -0.32 -25.01 1.55
C PRO A 35 -0.90 -23.77 2.24
N HIS A 36 -0.42 -22.57 1.85
CA HIS A 36 -0.74 -21.31 2.54
C HIS A 36 -1.55 -20.33 1.69
N ARG A 37 -1.77 -20.61 0.40
CA ARG A 37 -2.38 -19.69 -0.57
C ARG A 37 -3.68 -19.08 -0.07
N ARG A 38 -4.58 -19.91 0.47
CA ARG A 38 -5.88 -19.43 0.98
C ARG A 38 -5.71 -18.51 2.19
N LEU A 39 -4.85 -18.88 3.14
CA LEU A 39 -4.59 -18.08 4.33
C LEU A 39 -3.99 -16.73 3.97
N TRP A 40 -2.97 -16.73 3.12
CA TRP A 40 -2.28 -15.51 2.68
C TRP A 40 -3.20 -14.61 1.87
N GLN A 41 -4.04 -15.17 1.02
CA GLN A 41 -5.04 -14.39 0.29
C GLN A 41 -6.04 -13.73 1.26
N SER A 42 -6.62 -14.50 2.19
CA SER A 42 -7.53 -13.93 3.20
C SER A 42 -6.87 -12.87 4.06
N MET A 43 -5.59 -13.06 4.42
CA MET A 43 -4.80 -12.08 5.17
C MET A 43 -4.58 -10.81 4.36
N ALA A 44 -4.20 -10.91 3.09
CA ALA A 44 -4.01 -9.75 2.21
C ALA A 44 -5.33 -9.00 1.98
N GLU A 45 -6.45 -9.71 1.78
CA GLU A 45 -7.77 -9.09 1.64
C GLU A 45 -8.20 -8.36 2.91
N GLY A 46 -8.06 -9.00 4.08
CA GLY A 46 -8.40 -8.42 5.37
C GLY A 46 -7.56 -7.18 5.71
N LEU A 47 -6.23 -7.28 5.57
CA LEU A 47 -5.32 -6.16 5.83
C LEU A 47 -5.56 -5.01 4.84
N THR A 48 -5.83 -5.29 3.57
CA THR A 48 -6.19 -4.24 2.59
C THR A 48 -7.47 -3.52 3.01
N ALA A 49 -8.48 -4.25 3.48
CA ALA A 49 -9.73 -3.65 3.96
C ALA A 49 -9.49 -2.75 5.18
N SER A 50 -8.67 -3.18 6.15
CA SER A 50 -8.29 -2.35 7.29
C SER A 50 -7.52 -1.09 6.88
N CYS A 51 -6.61 -1.20 5.90
CA CYS A 51 -5.91 -0.04 5.36
C CYS A 51 -6.86 0.95 4.67
N VAL A 52 -7.84 0.48 3.90
CA VAL A 52 -8.87 1.35 3.32
C VAL A 52 -9.74 1.98 4.41
N GLU A 53 -10.05 1.26 5.48
CA GLU A 53 -10.78 1.80 6.63
C GLU A 53 -10.04 2.98 7.28
N MET A 54 -8.70 2.94 7.36
CA MET A 54 -7.90 4.08 7.83
C MET A 54 -8.12 5.35 7.00
N TRP A 55 -8.45 5.23 5.70
CA TRP A 55 -8.82 6.36 4.86
C TRP A 55 -10.28 6.75 5.08
N THR A 56 -11.21 5.79 5.02
CA THR A 56 -12.66 6.08 5.00
C THR A 56 -13.25 6.46 6.35
N SER A 57 -12.54 6.20 7.45
CA SER A 57 -12.99 6.55 8.81
C SER A 57 -12.71 8.01 9.19
N THR A 58 -11.92 8.75 8.41
CA THR A 58 -11.61 10.16 8.68
C THR A 58 -12.58 11.12 7.98
N ARG A 59 -12.74 12.33 8.52
CA ARG A 59 -13.64 13.34 7.95
C ARG A 59 -13.18 13.82 6.56
N THR A 60 -11.89 13.83 6.29
CA THR A 60 -11.32 14.22 5.00
C THR A 60 -11.23 13.06 4.01
N GLY A 61 -11.42 11.82 4.47
CA GLY A 61 -11.14 10.64 3.66
C GLY A 61 -9.66 10.42 3.38
N LEU A 62 -8.75 11.17 4.02
CA LEU A 62 -7.29 10.94 3.99
C LEU A 62 -6.88 10.04 5.16
N ALA A 63 -5.92 9.14 4.94
CA ALA A 63 -5.39 8.35 6.05
C ALA A 63 -4.47 9.16 6.97
N PRO A 64 -4.56 8.95 8.30
CA PRO A 64 -3.59 9.44 9.27
C PRO A 64 -2.28 8.66 9.18
N GLU A 65 -1.21 9.20 9.76
CA GLU A 65 0.10 8.52 9.84
C GLU A 65 0.04 7.23 10.64
N HIS A 66 -0.77 7.19 11.70
CA HIS A 66 -1.04 5.97 12.44
C HIS A 66 -2.36 6.04 13.19
N VAL A 67 -2.82 4.85 13.58
CA VAL A 67 -4.01 4.64 14.37
C VAL A 67 -3.73 3.73 15.55
N HIS A 68 -4.57 3.80 16.58
CA HIS A 68 -4.67 2.76 17.59
C HIS A 68 -5.88 1.87 17.31
N VAL A 69 -5.65 0.56 17.35
CA VAL A 69 -6.67 -0.46 17.13
C VAL A 69 -7.08 -1.09 18.46
N SER A 70 -8.38 -1.35 18.63
CA SER A 70 -8.84 -2.09 19.80
C SER A 70 -8.48 -3.58 19.66
N SER A 71 -7.80 -4.11 20.66
CA SER A 71 -7.42 -5.52 20.72
C SER A 71 -8.50 -6.44 21.29
N MET A 72 -9.57 -5.86 21.84
CA MET A 72 -10.62 -6.58 22.56
C MET A 72 -11.98 -6.27 21.94
N PRO A 73 -12.88 -7.26 21.83
CA PRO A 73 -14.27 -7.00 21.50
C PRO A 73 -14.96 -6.13 22.57
N PRO A 74 -15.87 -5.22 22.18
CA PRO A 74 -16.20 -4.87 20.79
C PRO A 74 -15.04 -4.14 20.12
N HIS A 75 -14.78 -4.45 18.85
CA HIS A 75 -13.82 -3.68 18.06
C HIS A 75 -14.39 -2.28 17.86
N GLU A 76 -14.05 -1.37 18.77
CA GLU A 76 -14.43 0.03 18.71
C GLU A 76 -13.80 0.71 17.49
N GLN A 77 -14.34 1.87 17.12
CA GLN A 77 -13.81 2.64 15.99
C GLN A 77 -12.33 2.93 16.22
N THR A 78 -11.57 2.77 15.14
CA THR A 78 -10.13 3.05 15.09
C THR A 78 -9.85 4.47 15.60
N GLU A 79 -9.03 4.58 16.66
CA GLU A 79 -8.69 5.87 17.25
C GLU A 79 -7.54 6.52 16.47
N VAL A 80 -7.69 7.81 16.15
CA VAL A 80 -6.62 8.63 15.57
C VAL A 80 -6.00 9.53 16.65
N PRO A 81 -4.89 9.11 17.29
CA PRO A 81 -4.24 9.90 18.33
C PRO A 81 -3.68 11.21 17.74
N ALA A 82 -3.56 12.26 18.56
CA ALA A 82 -3.10 13.58 18.10
C ALA A 82 -1.76 13.53 17.33
N ALA A 83 -0.81 12.70 17.77
CA ALA A 83 0.48 12.52 17.12
C ALA A 83 0.40 11.85 15.74
N GLY A 84 -0.71 11.18 15.42
CA GLY A 84 -0.94 10.48 14.16
C GLY A 84 -1.85 11.20 13.18
N ARG A 85 -2.48 12.32 13.55
CA ARG A 85 -3.55 12.96 12.75
C ARG A 85 -3.11 13.55 11.42
N HIS A 86 -1.82 13.73 11.20
CA HIS A 86 -1.32 14.29 9.94
C HIS A 86 -1.39 13.24 8.83
N SER A 87 -1.53 13.70 7.58
CA SER A 87 -1.44 12.86 6.38
C SER A 87 -0.35 13.37 5.48
N LEU A 88 0.63 12.52 5.18
CA LEU A 88 1.72 12.85 4.26
C LEU A 88 1.41 12.46 2.81
N LEU A 89 0.17 12.05 2.52
CA LEU A 89 -0.27 11.53 1.22
C LEU A 89 0.55 10.30 0.77
N ARG A 90 0.90 9.45 1.73
CA ARG A 90 1.77 8.28 1.54
C ARG A 90 1.16 7.20 0.62
N PRO A 91 2.00 6.38 -0.02
CA PRO A 91 1.55 5.51 -1.11
C PRO A 91 1.03 4.14 -0.66
N GLU A 92 1.30 3.67 0.55
CA GLU A 92 1.31 2.24 0.85
C GLU A 92 -0.06 1.57 0.66
N THR A 93 -1.14 2.28 0.94
CA THR A 93 -2.49 1.78 0.61
C THR A 93 -2.71 1.69 -0.91
N ALA A 94 -2.33 2.71 -1.68
CA ALA A 94 -2.46 2.69 -3.14
C ALA A 94 -1.58 1.60 -3.79
N GLU A 95 -0.37 1.37 -3.25
CA GLU A 95 0.51 0.26 -3.60
C GLU A 95 -0.19 -1.10 -3.40
N SER A 96 -0.73 -1.34 -2.20
CA SER A 96 -1.46 -2.57 -1.91
C SER A 96 -2.68 -2.77 -2.81
N LEU A 97 -3.44 -1.71 -3.07
CA LEU A 97 -4.58 -1.77 -4.00
C LEU A 97 -4.14 -2.18 -5.41
N TYR A 98 -3.00 -1.67 -5.88
CA TYR A 98 -2.43 -2.04 -7.18
C TYR A 98 -2.14 -3.55 -7.24
N TYR A 99 -1.38 -4.09 -6.29
CA TYR A 99 -1.04 -5.52 -6.29
C TYR A 99 -2.26 -6.42 -6.08
N MET A 100 -3.19 -6.04 -5.20
CA MET A 100 -4.44 -6.78 -5.00
C MET A 100 -5.30 -6.81 -6.26
N PHE A 101 -5.38 -5.70 -7.00
CA PHE A 101 -6.05 -5.67 -8.30
C PHE A 101 -5.35 -6.59 -9.32
N ARG A 102 -4.01 -6.61 -9.37
CA ARG A 102 -3.27 -7.51 -10.25
C ARG A 102 -3.46 -8.99 -9.90
N LEU A 103 -3.53 -9.31 -8.61
CA LEU A 103 -3.75 -10.67 -8.12
C LEU A 103 -5.16 -11.19 -8.45
N THR A 104 -6.18 -10.36 -8.26
CA THR A 104 -7.58 -10.83 -8.21
C THR A 104 -8.43 -10.40 -9.41
N GLY A 105 -8.06 -9.32 -10.09
CA GLY A 105 -8.91 -8.65 -11.07
C GLY A 105 -10.16 -7.97 -10.48
N ASP A 106 -10.31 -7.93 -9.16
CA ASP A 106 -11.53 -7.42 -8.52
C ASP A 106 -11.59 -5.88 -8.56
N ASN A 107 -12.62 -5.35 -9.20
CA ASN A 107 -12.81 -3.91 -9.33
C ASN A 107 -13.06 -3.18 -7.99
N ARG A 108 -13.28 -3.87 -6.86
CA ARG A 108 -13.34 -3.22 -5.53
C ARG A 108 -12.09 -2.38 -5.25
N TYR A 109 -10.91 -2.88 -5.62
CA TYR A 109 -9.65 -2.19 -5.37
C TYR A 109 -9.52 -0.88 -6.17
N ARG A 110 -10.04 -0.86 -7.39
CA ARG A 110 -10.15 0.36 -8.22
C ARG A 110 -11.16 1.35 -7.63
N LYS A 111 -12.29 0.89 -7.09
CA LYS A 111 -13.27 1.76 -6.43
C LYS A 111 -12.66 2.45 -5.20
N TRP A 112 -11.92 1.71 -4.37
CA TRP A 112 -11.18 2.27 -3.24
C TRP A 112 -10.07 3.22 -3.68
N GLY A 113 -9.30 2.87 -4.72
CA GLY A 113 -8.29 3.78 -5.29
C GLY A 113 -8.89 5.09 -5.81
N MET A 114 -10.11 5.06 -6.35
CA MET A 114 -10.83 6.26 -6.79
C MET A 114 -11.25 7.13 -5.60
N GLN A 115 -11.67 6.53 -4.49
CA GLN A 115 -11.99 7.26 -3.26
C GLN A 115 -10.74 7.97 -2.70
N ILE A 116 -9.62 7.23 -2.60
CA ILE A 116 -8.32 7.76 -2.17
C ILE A 116 -7.89 8.92 -3.08
N SER A 117 -7.93 8.71 -4.40
CA SER A 117 -7.55 9.75 -5.37
C SER A 117 -8.40 11.01 -5.21
N ARG A 118 -9.73 10.88 -5.02
CA ARG A 118 -10.61 12.03 -4.79
C ARG A 118 -10.30 12.74 -3.48
N ALA A 119 -10.06 12.01 -2.40
CA ALA A 119 -9.69 12.62 -1.12
C ALA A 119 -8.39 13.44 -1.25
N ILE A 120 -7.37 12.91 -1.93
CA ILE A 120 -6.13 13.64 -2.22
C ILE A 120 -6.40 14.90 -3.05
N GLN A 121 -7.24 14.82 -4.08
CA GLN A 121 -7.58 15.99 -4.92
C GLN A 121 -8.35 17.07 -4.15
N ILE A 122 -9.29 16.69 -3.30
CA ILE A 122 -10.12 17.65 -2.55
C ILE A 122 -9.34 18.25 -1.37
N HIS A 123 -8.60 17.41 -0.65
CA HIS A 123 -8.06 17.78 0.66
C HIS A 123 -6.54 17.97 0.68
N GLY A 124 -5.81 17.48 -0.32
CA GLY A 124 -4.35 17.58 -0.43
C GLY A 124 -3.86 18.60 -1.47
N ARG A 125 -4.71 19.03 -2.42
CA ARG A 125 -4.32 19.94 -3.51
C ARG A 125 -4.08 21.38 -3.04
N THR A 126 -3.14 22.05 -3.69
CA THR A 126 -2.85 23.49 -3.60
C THR A 126 -2.86 24.11 -5.01
N ASP A 127 -2.65 25.42 -5.13
CA ASP A 127 -2.55 26.08 -6.44
C ASP A 127 -1.30 25.63 -7.24
N ALA A 128 -0.25 25.20 -6.55
CA ALA A 128 1.04 24.83 -7.13
C ALA A 128 1.29 23.31 -7.18
N GLY A 129 0.46 22.49 -6.53
CA GLY A 129 0.68 21.04 -6.46
C GLY A 129 -0.17 20.36 -5.38
N PHE A 130 0.49 19.59 -4.52
CA PHE A 130 -0.11 18.91 -3.37
C PHE A 130 0.70 19.22 -2.13
N SER A 131 0.10 19.10 -0.95
CA SER A 131 0.80 19.26 0.33
C SER A 131 0.22 18.31 1.37
N SER A 132 1.07 17.86 2.27
CA SER A 132 0.68 17.15 3.48
C SER A 132 -0.35 17.96 4.29
N VAL A 133 -1.19 17.24 5.02
CA VAL A 133 -2.30 17.79 5.79
C VAL A 133 -2.02 17.62 7.27
N VAL A 134 -2.19 18.69 8.05
CA VAL A 134 -1.86 18.71 9.49
C VAL A 134 -2.80 17.83 10.32
N ASP A 135 -4.10 17.82 9.99
CA ASP A 135 -5.12 17.03 10.70
C ASP A 135 -6.18 16.50 9.71
N VAL A 136 -6.26 15.17 9.56
CA VAL A 136 -7.25 14.47 8.71
C VAL A 136 -8.69 14.58 9.19
N GLY A 137 -8.92 15.08 10.41
CA GLY A 137 -10.22 15.46 10.94
C GLY A 137 -10.61 16.90 10.63
N GLY A 138 -9.67 17.75 10.19
CA GLY A 138 -9.89 19.17 9.93
C GLY A 138 -10.52 19.43 8.56
N VAL A 139 -11.73 19.97 8.52
CA VAL A 139 -12.38 20.44 7.28
C VAL A 139 -12.84 21.89 7.49
N PRO A 140 -12.32 22.88 6.73
CA PRO A 140 -11.32 22.75 5.66
C PRO A 140 -9.94 22.28 6.17
N THR A 141 -9.15 21.66 5.28
CA THR A 141 -7.83 21.12 5.65
C THR A 141 -6.76 22.21 5.73
N GLN A 142 -5.93 22.15 6.77
CA GLN A 142 -4.70 22.94 6.88
C GLN A 142 -3.53 22.19 6.24
N LYS A 143 -2.78 22.88 5.38
CA LYS A 143 -1.58 22.38 4.70
C LYS A 143 -0.34 22.77 5.50
N ASP A 144 0.69 21.92 5.47
CA ASP A 144 1.98 22.19 6.11
C ASP A 144 3.05 22.71 5.14
N ASP A 145 2.68 22.97 3.88
CA ASP A 145 3.54 23.46 2.80
C ASP A 145 4.66 22.48 2.40
N THR A 146 4.48 21.18 2.67
CA THR A 146 5.42 20.13 2.25
C THR A 146 4.79 19.21 1.22
N MET A 147 5.45 19.03 0.06
CA MET A 147 5.16 17.95 -0.89
C MET A 147 6.32 16.96 -0.92
N HIS A 148 6.12 15.78 -0.36
CA HIS A 148 7.13 14.73 -0.41
C HIS A 148 7.31 14.19 -1.85
N SER A 149 8.53 13.80 -2.21
CA SER A 149 8.84 13.23 -3.53
C SER A 149 8.02 11.97 -3.84
N PHE A 150 7.78 11.12 -2.83
CA PHE A 150 7.00 9.90 -2.98
C PHE A 150 5.55 10.13 -3.39
N VAL A 151 4.99 11.34 -3.21
CA VAL A 151 3.63 11.64 -3.71
C VAL A 151 3.58 11.48 -5.23
N LEU A 152 4.63 11.92 -5.92
CA LEU A 152 4.76 11.77 -7.38
C LEU A 152 5.37 10.42 -7.75
N ALA A 153 6.43 9.99 -7.06
CA ALA A 153 7.13 8.76 -7.39
C ALA A 153 6.26 7.52 -7.11
N GLU A 154 5.38 7.55 -6.11
CA GLU A 154 4.70 6.36 -5.63
C GLU A 154 3.19 6.54 -5.65
N THR A 155 2.64 7.49 -4.91
CA THR A 155 1.18 7.61 -4.70
C THR A 155 0.45 7.75 -6.03
N PHE A 156 0.84 8.72 -6.85
CA PHE A 156 0.21 8.88 -8.17
C PHE A 156 0.62 7.81 -9.18
N LYS A 157 1.82 7.22 -9.06
CA LYS A 157 2.25 6.13 -9.93
C LYS A 157 1.40 4.88 -9.70
N TYR A 158 1.21 4.45 -8.45
CA TYR A 158 0.38 3.28 -8.14
C TYR A 158 -1.09 3.52 -8.44
N LEU A 159 -1.62 4.74 -8.17
CA LEU A 159 -2.98 5.09 -8.61
C LEU A 159 -3.12 5.03 -10.13
N TYR A 160 -2.14 5.54 -10.88
CA TYR A 160 -2.14 5.45 -12.35
C TYR A 160 -2.09 3.98 -12.83
N LEU A 161 -1.19 3.17 -12.27
CA LEU A 161 -1.04 1.76 -12.62
C LEU A 161 -2.27 0.92 -12.24
N LEU A 162 -2.95 1.25 -11.14
CA LEU A 162 -4.18 0.60 -10.70
C LEU A 162 -5.29 0.74 -11.76
N PHE A 163 -5.40 1.90 -12.41
CA PHE A 163 -6.38 2.14 -13.49
C PHE A 163 -5.88 1.79 -14.89
N SER A 164 -4.60 1.47 -15.04
CA SER A 164 -4.00 1.09 -16.32
C SER A 164 -4.34 -0.35 -16.73
N SER A 165 -4.06 -0.68 -17.99
CA SER A 165 -4.12 -2.07 -18.48
C SER A 165 -3.13 -2.96 -17.70
N PRO A 166 -3.48 -4.23 -17.39
CA PRO A 166 -2.57 -5.17 -16.77
C PRO A 166 -1.25 -5.40 -17.52
N GLY A 167 -1.19 -5.12 -18.83
CA GLY A 167 0.06 -5.23 -19.60
C GLY A 167 1.09 -4.12 -19.31
N LEU A 168 0.68 -3.01 -18.70
CA LEU A 168 1.59 -1.91 -18.38
C LEU A 168 2.37 -2.23 -17.09
N VAL A 169 3.70 -2.22 -17.18
CA VAL A 169 4.64 -2.69 -16.14
C VAL A 169 4.29 -4.10 -15.67
N ASP A 170 4.64 -5.07 -16.52
CA ASP A 170 4.44 -6.49 -16.26
C ASP A 170 5.25 -6.96 -15.03
N LEU A 171 4.55 -7.56 -14.06
CA LEU A 171 5.12 -8.05 -12.81
C LEU A 171 5.96 -9.32 -13.00
N ASP A 172 5.89 -9.99 -14.15
CA ASP A 172 6.84 -11.06 -14.48
C ASP A 172 8.20 -10.47 -14.89
N THR A 173 8.20 -9.30 -15.53
CA THR A 173 9.39 -8.64 -16.07
C THR A 173 10.04 -7.64 -15.10
N TYR A 174 9.25 -6.95 -14.28
CA TYR A 174 9.71 -5.88 -13.40
C TYR A 174 9.43 -6.20 -11.92
N VAL A 175 10.26 -5.63 -11.04
CA VAL A 175 10.02 -5.54 -9.60
C VAL A 175 10.18 -4.09 -9.18
N PHE A 176 9.27 -3.58 -8.36
CA PHE A 176 9.41 -2.24 -7.81
C PHE A 176 10.38 -2.25 -6.62
N ASN A 177 11.25 -1.26 -6.53
CA ASN A 177 11.94 -0.98 -5.27
C ASN A 177 10.95 -0.32 -4.28
N THR A 178 11.42 -0.07 -3.04
CA THR A 178 10.59 0.51 -1.97
C THR A 178 10.20 1.98 -2.17
N GLU A 179 10.60 2.62 -3.28
CA GLU A 179 10.22 4.00 -3.64
C GLU A 179 9.48 4.01 -5.01
N GLY A 180 8.81 2.90 -5.34
CA GLY A 180 7.99 2.75 -6.54
C GLY A 180 8.76 2.82 -7.86
N HIS A 181 10.08 2.62 -7.90
CA HIS A 181 10.83 2.57 -9.16
C HIS A 181 10.88 1.14 -9.72
N PRO A 182 10.34 0.89 -10.92
CA PRO A 182 10.39 -0.44 -11.54
C PRO A 182 11.80 -0.75 -12.04
N LEU A 183 12.36 -1.85 -11.55
CA LEU A 183 13.64 -2.41 -11.97
C LEU A 183 13.37 -3.67 -12.77
N ARG A 184 14.03 -3.83 -13.92
CA ARG A 184 13.93 -5.06 -14.70
C ARG A 184 14.57 -6.21 -13.93
N LYS A 185 13.86 -7.32 -13.79
CA LYS A 185 14.41 -8.52 -13.17
C LYS A 185 15.57 -9.05 -14.00
N VAL A 186 16.63 -9.47 -13.32
CA VAL A 186 17.74 -10.19 -13.95
C VAL A 186 17.33 -11.66 -14.08
N PRO A 187 17.38 -12.27 -15.28
CA PRO A 187 17.17 -13.70 -15.41
C PRO A 187 18.11 -14.46 -14.48
N ARG A 188 17.62 -15.48 -13.78
CA ARG A 188 18.51 -16.41 -13.10
C ARG A 188 19.23 -17.21 -14.17
N ASP A 189 20.54 -17.08 -14.28
CA ASP A 189 21.34 -18.00 -15.07
C ASP A 189 21.14 -19.40 -14.48
N THR A 190 20.43 -20.26 -15.20
CA THR A 190 20.38 -21.70 -14.93
C THR A 190 21.58 -22.43 -15.52
N ALA A 191 22.65 -21.71 -15.90
CA ALA A 191 23.89 -22.27 -16.41
C ALA A 191 24.87 -22.51 -15.25
N GLY A 192 24.77 -23.69 -14.63
CA GLY A 192 25.63 -24.03 -13.49
C GLY A 192 25.68 -25.51 -13.12
N THR A 193 25.48 -26.44 -14.07
CA THR A 193 25.94 -27.84 -13.99
C THR A 193 25.77 -28.54 -15.35
N SER A 194 26.67 -28.30 -16.29
CA SER A 194 26.94 -29.26 -17.36
C SER A 194 28.39 -29.19 -17.79
N GLU A 195 29.13 -30.23 -17.39
CA GLU A 195 30.34 -30.79 -18.00
C GLU A 195 31.61 -29.92 -18.00
N GLU A 196 32.49 -30.22 -17.05
CA GLU A 196 33.94 -30.29 -17.33
C GLU A 196 34.12 -31.19 -18.56
N LYS A 197 34.52 -30.61 -19.69
CA LYS A 197 35.20 -31.34 -20.75
C LYS A 197 36.69 -31.12 -20.61
N GLU A 198 37.37 -32.19 -20.23
CA GLU A 198 38.82 -32.37 -20.36
C GLU A 198 39.33 -31.87 -21.71
N ILE A 199 40.42 -31.11 -21.68
CA ILE A 199 41.50 -31.14 -22.68
C ILE A 199 42.82 -31.13 -21.89
#